data_AF-A0AAV5A3S5-F1
#
_entry.id   AF-A0AAV5A3S5-F1
#
_cell.length_a   1.000
_cell.length_b   1.000
_cell.length_c   1.000
_cell.angle_alpha   90.00
_cell.angle_beta   90.00
_cell.angle_gamma   90.00
#
_symmetry.space_group_name_H-M   'P 1'
#
loop_
_entity.id
_entity.type
_entity.pdbx_description
1 polymer ?
#
loop_
_entity_poly.entity_id
_entity_poly.type
_entity_poly.pdbx_seq_one_letter_code
_entity_poly.pdbx_strand_id
1 'polypeptide(L)'
;MSEILLPLTKTEVFNKSLEVQQNLLSSYDISAQLSAIEDLVARDAPENIVLRLLCLASLTSSGIKPKVLENIKREILQSYGYDRVALLINLASSSLLLPSPLPSKAAKFSYTQLRKQLRLVVEDQDYTPNVAADANQEEVARAEDRDISYTYSGYAPLSCRLVQCVAQKTGVLAFPGTKTTEGDDIRAHAHPIIGWKGFEDVISLIQGETVDIILQGEQSSFSAPLTKTDTMTTVVFFLGGCTYTEIAALRWMSRQTRGRKFLIATTGIINGNTLVNAFK
;
A
#
# COMPACT_ATOMS: atom_id res chain seq x y z
N MET A 1 0.14 -18.26 -20.19
CA MET A 1 0.19 -16.90 -19.59
C MET A 1 1.27 -16.79 -18.53
N SER A 2 1.35 -17.70 -17.55
CA SER A 2 2.48 -17.79 -16.60
C SER A 2 3.85 -17.90 -17.30
N GLU A 3 3.95 -18.72 -18.34
CA GLU A 3 5.16 -18.87 -19.18
C GLU A 3 5.59 -17.59 -19.90
N ILE A 4 4.67 -16.66 -20.14
CA ILE A 4 4.97 -15.36 -20.78
C ILE A 4 5.52 -14.36 -19.75
N LEU A 5 5.11 -14.50 -18.47
CA LEU A 5 5.54 -13.61 -17.39
C LEU A 5 6.92 -13.98 -16.84
N LEU A 6 7.24 -15.28 -16.77
CA LEU A 6 8.49 -15.77 -16.17
C LEU A 6 9.78 -15.16 -16.78
N PRO A 7 9.89 -15.00 -18.12
CA PRO A 7 11.06 -14.35 -18.70
C PRO A 7 11.17 -12.88 -18.30
N LEU A 8 10.05 -12.17 -18.19
CA LEU A 8 10.02 -10.75 -17.82
C LEU A 8 10.52 -10.55 -16.39
N THR A 9 10.14 -11.42 -15.46
CA THR A 9 10.59 -11.38 -14.06
C THR A 9 12.05 -11.77 -13.87
N LYS A 10 12.71 -12.29 -14.90
CA LYS A 10 14.14 -12.65 -14.89
C LYS A 10 15.05 -11.59 -15.50
N THR A 11 14.48 -10.54 -16.09
CA THR A 11 15.30 -9.48 -16.70
C THR A 11 16.06 -8.69 -15.64
N GLU A 12 17.24 -8.18 -16.00
CA GLU A 12 18.05 -7.35 -15.10
C GLU A 12 17.31 -6.07 -14.69
N VAL A 13 16.63 -5.42 -15.64
CA VAL A 13 15.84 -4.21 -15.40
C VAL A 13 14.72 -4.50 -14.40
N PHE A 14 14.01 -5.62 -14.55
CA PHE A 14 12.97 -6.01 -13.59
C PHE A 14 13.56 -6.21 -12.20
N ASN A 15 14.59 -7.05 -12.06
CA ASN A 15 15.20 -7.35 -10.77
C ASN A 15 15.76 -6.09 -10.11
N LYS A 16 16.43 -5.22 -10.87
CA LYS A 16 16.95 -3.97 -10.32
C LYS A 16 15.83 -3.02 -9.90
N SER A 17 14.76 -2.91 -10.70
CA SER A 17 13.60 -2.10 -10.34
C SER A 17 12.88 -2.63 -9.11
N LEU A 18 12.83 -3.94 -8.91
CA LEU A 18 12.20 -4.60 -7.77
C LEU A 18 13.02 -4.37 -6.49
N GLU A 19 14.34 -4.55 -6.58
CA GLU A 19 15.29 -4.26 -5.50
C GLU A 19 15.13 -2.82 -5.01
N VAL A 20 15.12 -1.85 -5.93
CA VAL A 20 14.91 -0.42 -5.61
C VAL A 20 13.55 -0.19 -4.95
N GLN A 21 12.46 -0.79 -5.48
CA GLN A 21 11.13 -0.68 -4.88
C GLN A 21 11.11 -1.19 -3.43
N GLN A 22 11.65 -2.38 -3.18
CA GLN A 22 11.68 -2.99 -1.85
C GLN A 22 12.51 -2.15 -0.87
N ASN A 23 13.71 -1.70 -1.27
CA ASN A 23 14.55 -0.86 -0.43
C ASN A 23 13.88 0.48 -0.09
N LEU A 24 13.26 1.13 -1.07
CA LEU A 24 12.53 2.39 -0.85
C LEU A 24 11.34 2.20 0.11
N LEU A 25 10.58 1.11 -0.04
CA LEU A 25 9.46 0.78 0.85
C LEU A 25 9.91 0.46 2.27
N SER A 26 11.07 -0.16 2.44
CA SER A 26 11.69 -0.41 3.75
C SER A 26 12.41 0.83 4.33
N SER A 27 12.45 1.95 3.60
CA SER A 27 13.21 3.15 3.95
C SER A 27 14.71 2.88 4.13
N TYR A 28 15.26 1.94 3.35
CA TYR A 28 16.66 1.52 3.37
C TYR A 28 17.48 2.27 2.33
N ASP A 29 18.63 2.82 2.76
CA ASP A 29 19.62 3.55 1.96
C ASP A 29 19.06 4.32 0.75
N ILE A 30 18.27 5.36 1.04
CA ILE A 30 17.57 6.18 0.04
C ILE A 30 18.56 6.81 -0.95
N SER A 31 19.76 7.19 -0.50
CA SER A 31 20.76 7.81 -1.36
C SER A 31 21.26 6.83 -2.43
N ALA A 32 21.56 5.58 -2.04
CA ALA A 32 21.93 4.55 -3.00
C ALA A 32 20.78 4.21 -3.96
N GLN A 33 19.52 4.22 -3.48
CA GLN A 33 18.37 3.98 -4.34
C GLN A 33 18.18 5.09 -5.38
N LEU A 34 18.41 6.35 -5.02
CA LEU A 34 18.38 7.47 -5.97
C LEU A 34 19.49 7.36 -7.02
N SER A 35 20.70 6.95 -6.62
CA SER A 35 21.80 6.66 -7.56
C SER A 35 21.43 5.50 -8.50
N ALA A 36 20.78 4.45 -8.01
CA ALA A 36 20.33 3.34 -8.85
C ALA A 36 19.25 3.78 -9.86
N ILE A 37 18.41 4.76 -9.52
CA ILE A 37 17.45 5.35 -10.47
C ILE A 37 18.18 6.14 -11.55
N GLU A 38 19.22 6.91 -11.20
CA GLU A 38 20.07 7.60 -12.19
C GLU A 38 20.76 6.60 -13.14
N ASP A 39 21.28 5.49 -12.61
CA ASP A 39 21.87 4.42 -13.43
C ASP A 39 20.86 3.80 -14.41
N LEU A 40 19.59 3.64 -13.99
CA LEU A 40 18.53 3.16 -14.88
C LEU A 40 18.23 4.17 -16.00
N VAL A 41 18.31 5.48 -15.72
CA VAL A 41 18.18 6.53 -16.74
C VAL A 41 19.34 6.47 -17.74
N ALA A 42 20.57 6.32 -17.24
CA ALA A 42 21.77 6.22 -18.08
C ALA A 42 21.76 4.98 -18.99
N ARG A 43 21.07 3.91 -18.58
CA ARG A 43 20.90 2.67 -19.36
C ARG A 43 19.68 2.66 -20.27
N ASP A 44 19.00 3.80 -20.43
CA ASP A 44 17.77 3.92 -21.24
C ASP A 44 16.70 2.87 -20.84
N ALA A 45 16.52 2.67 -19.53
CA ALA A 45 15.46 1.80 -19.03
C ALA A 45 14.07 2.37 -19.41
N PRO A 46 13.00 1.55 -19.46
CA PRO A 46 11.67 2.06 -19.81
C PRO A 46 11.24 3.24 -18.91
N GLU A 47 10.93 4.38 -19.53
CA GLU A 47 10.57 5.65 -18.86
C GLU A 47 9.53 5.46 -17.74
N ASN A 48 8.50 4.65 -18.00
CA ASN A 48 7.43 4.39 -17.02
C ASN A 48 7.98 3.77 -15.72
N ILE A 49 9.01 2.92 -15.79
CA ILE A 49 9.65 2.33 -14.61
C ILE A 49 10.38 3.43 -13.84
N VAL A 50 11.22 4.20 -14.52
CA VAL A 50 12.01 5.29 -13.91
C VAL A 50 11.10 6.31 -13.22
N LEU A 51 10.06 6.81 -13.90
CA LEU A 51 9.14 7.79 -13.35
C LEU A 51 8.40 7.26 -12.13
N ARG A 52 7.98 5.98 -12.15
CA ARG A 52 7.33 5.34 -11.01
C ARG A 52 8.28 5.17 -9.83
N LEU A 53 9.53 4.76 -10.07
CA LEU A 53 10.56 4.66 -9.02
C LEU A 53 10.87 6.02 -8.41
N LEU A 54 10.95 7.07 -9.24
CA LEU A 54 11.21 8.42 -8.78
C LEU A 54 10.05 8.97 -7.92
N CYS A 55 8.80 8.76 -8.35
CA CYS A 55 7.63 9.12 -7.55
C CYS A 55 7.58 8.32 -6.25
N LEU A 56 7.86 7.02 -6.30
CA LEU A 56 7.93 6.18 -5.11
C LEU A 56 8.99 6.69 -4.14
N ALA A 57 10.20 7.01 -4.61
CA ALA A 57 11.27 7.56 -3.79
C ALA A 57 10.85 8.87 -3.13
N SER A 58 10.20 9.77 -3.87
CA SER A 58 9.68 11.02 -3.33
C SER A 58 8.64 10.78 -2.24
N LEU A 59 7.72 9.84 -2.43
CA LEU A 59 6.67 9.53 -1.45
C LEU A 59 7.24 8.85 -0.20
N THR A 60 8.14 7.87 -0.34
CA THR A 60 8.66 7.12 0.82
C THR A 60 9.68 7.90 1.64
N SER A 61 10.36 8.89 1.04
CA SER A 61 11.37 9.72 1.71
C SER A 61 10.86 11.08 2.19
N SER A 62 9.56 11.37 2.05
CA SER A 62 8.99 12.70 2.35
C SER A 62 9.70 13.82 1.55
N GLY A 63 9.85 13.57 0.25
CA GLY A 63 10.46 14.48 -0.72
C GLY A 63 11.95 14.23 -0.95
N ILE A 64 12.44 14.66 -2.11
CA ILE A 64 13.84 14.49 -2.53
C ILE A 64 14.59 15.82 -2.36
N LYS A 65 15.85 15.77 -1.94
CA LYS A 65 16.69 16.98 -1.83
C LYS A 65 16.71 17.73 -3.17
N PRO A 66 16.49 19.06 -3.20
CA PRO A 66 16.30 19.82 -4.44
C PRO A 66 17.43 19.63 -5.45
N LYS A 67 18.68 19.61 -5.00
CA LYS A 67 19.84 19.39 -5.87
C LYS A 67 19.79 18.04 -6.60
N VAL A 68 19.44 16.97 -5.89
CA VAL A 68 19.34 15.61 -6.45
C VAL A 68 18.12 15.52 -7.36
N LEU A 69 16.98 16.08 -6.93
CA LEU A 69 15.76 16.09 -7.71
C LEU A 69 15.93 16.79 -9.06
N GLU A 70 16.53 17.98 -9.08
CA GLU A 70 16.80 18.72 -10.31
C GLU A 70 17.86 18.05 -11.18
N ASN A 71 18.77 17.26 -10.60
CA ASN A 71 19.71 16.42 -11.36
C ASN A 71 18.95 15.32 -12.11
N ILE A 72 18.17 14.51 -11.38
CA ILE A 72 17.42 13.39 -11.98
C ILE A 72 16.43 13.89 -13.04
N LYS A 73 15.73 15.02 -12.80
CA LYS A 73 14.85 15.63 -13.82
C LYS A 73 15.61 15.98 -15.09
N ARG A 74 16.82 16.52 -14.97
CA ARG A 74 17.67 16.88 -16.12
C ARG A 74 18.07 15.64 -16.91
N GLU A 75 18.52 14.58 -16.22
CA GLU A 75 18.87 13.30 -16.85
C GLU A 75 17.67 12.70 -17.58
N ILE A 76 16.48 12.70 -16.96
CA ILE A 76 15.23 12.22 -17.59
C ILE A 76 14.93 13.00 -18.88
N LEU A 77 15.03 14.33 -18.86
CA LEU A 77 14.76 15.17 -20.03
C LEU A 77 15.79 14.96 -21.15
N GLN A 78 17.05 14.70 -20.78
CA GLN A 78 18.11 14.41 -21.74
C GLN A 78 17.96 13.03 -22.39
N SER A 79 17.59 11.99 -21.61
CA SER A 79 17.43 10.63 -22.13
C SER A 79 16.10 10.43 -22.88
N TYR A 80 14.99 10.92 -22.34
CA TYR A 80 13.63 10.60 -22.86
C TYR A 80 12.96 11.74 -23.64
N GLY A 81 13.58 12.93 -23.66
CA GLY A 81 13.10 14.09 -24.42
C GLY A 81 12.52 15.23 -23.56
N TYR A 82 12.61 16.44 -24.10
CA TYR A 82 12.15 17.67 -23.44
C TYR A 82 10.63 17.90 -23.54
N ASP A 83 9.93 17.09 -24.33
CA ASP A 83 8.47 17.03 -24.34
C ASP A 83 7.89 16.55 -23.01
N ARG A 84 8.71 15.95 -22.13
CA ARG A 84 8.34 15.49 -20.78
C ARG A 84 8.36 16.59 -19.71
N VAL A 85 8.68 17.84 -20.04
CA VAL A 85 8.62 18.95 -19.07
C VAL A 85 7.22 19.10 -18.48
N ALA A 86 6.17 19.05 -19.31
CA ALA A 86 4.79 19.15 -18.84
C ALA A 86 4.41 18.00 -17.90
N LEU A 87 4.83 16.78 -18.22
CA LEU A 87 4.64 15.60 -17.38
C LEU A 87 5.28 15.79 -15.99
N LEU A 88 6.53 16.26 -15.93
CA LEU A 88 7.22 16.50 -14.65
C LEU A 88 6.55 17.61 -13.82
N ILE A 89 6.03 18.65 -14.47
CA ILE A 89 5.27 19.73 -13.81
C ILE A 89 3.95 19.18 -13.25
N ASN A 90 3.25 18.34 -14.01
CA ASN A 90 1.99 17.74 -13.60
C ASN A 90 2.19 16.80 -12.39
N LEU A 91 3.24 15.96 -12.41
CA LEU A 91 3.59 15.07 -11.29
C LEU A 91 3.98 15.86 -10.03
N ALA A 92 4.66 16.99 -10.17
CA ALA A 92 4.97 17.87 -9.05
C ALA A 92 3.71 18.55 -8.49
N SER A 93 2.82 19.00 -9.37
CA SER A 93 1.56 19.65 -9.00
C SER A 93 0.58 18.70 -8.33
N SER A 94 0.64 17.40 -8.63
CA SER A 94 -0.18 16.34 -8.01
C SER A 94 0.43 15.76 -6.73
N SER A 95 1.46 16.39 -6.15
CA SER A 95 2.17 15.92 -4.95
C SER A 95 2.86 14.55 -5.08
N LEU A 96 3.10 14.05 -6.29
CA LEU A 96 3.82 12.79 -6.51
C LEU A 96 5.34 12.99 -6.54
N LEU A 97 5.79 14.19 -6.92
CA LEU A 97 7.20 14.56 -6.99
C LEU A 97 7.47 15.83 -6.20
N LEU A 98 7.92 15.68 -4.96
CA LEU A 98 8.06 16.76 -3.99
C LEU A 98 9.52 17.02 -3.62
N PRO A 99 9.93 18.29 -3.43
CA PRO A 99 11.22 18.60 -2.84
C PRO A 99 11.20 18.37 -1.32
N SER A 100 12.37 18.19 -0.73
CA SER A 100 12.59 18.21 0.73
C SER A 100 13.29 19.51 1.15
N PRO A 101 12.78 20.28 2.14
CA PRO A 101 11.60 19.99 2.96
C PRO A 101 10.28 20.10 2.19
N LEU A 102 9.28 19.34 2.64
CA LEU A 102 7.96 19.30 2.02
C LEU A 102 7.29 20.69 2.03
N PRO A 103 6.58 21.07 0.95
CA PRO A 103 5.73 22.25 0.96
C PRO A 103 4.68 22.18 2.08
N SER A 104 4.26 23.33 2.61
CA SER A 104 3.34 23.43 3.77
C SER A 104 2.07 22.55 3.66
N LYS A 105 1.51 22.37 2.45
CA LYS A 105 0.34 21.51 2.20
C LYS A 105 0.60 20.01 2.40
N ALA A 106 1.85 19.57 2.25
CA ALA A 106 2.27 18.17 2.38
C ALA A 106 3.08 17.89 3.66
N ALA A 107 3.36 18.92 4.47
CA ALA A 107 4.31 18.87 5.58
C ALA A 107 4.01 17.82 6.67
N LYS A 108 2.77 17.32 6.75
CA LYS A 108 2.37 16.30 7.73
C LYS A 108 2.64 14.87 7.28
N PHE A 109 2.85 14.64 5.98
CA PHE A 109 2.98 13.29 5.45
C PHE A 109 4.34 12.67 5.77
N SER A 110 4.30 11.56 6.50
CA SER A 110 5.48 10.80 6.91
C SER A 110 5.28 9.31 6.65
N TYR A 111 5.78 8.85 5.50
CA TYR A 111 5.73 7.42 5.17
C TYR A 111 6.46 6.57 6.19
N THR A 112 7.62 7.01 6.69
CA THR A 112 8.41 6.28 7.70
C THR A 112 7.62 6.03 8.99
N GLN A 113 6.80 6.99 9.43
CA GLN A 113 5.93 6.82 10.60
C GLN A 113 4.77 5.89 10.29
N LEU A 114 4.09 6.09 9.15
CA LEU A 114 2.99 5.23 8.71
C LEU A 114 3.44 3.77 8.53
N ARG A 115 4.63 3.55 7.96
CA ARG A 115 5.25 2.23 7.79
C ARG A 115 5.31 1.47 9.12
N LYS A 116 5.78 2.12 10.17
CA LYS A 116 5.92 1.52 11.52
C LYS A 116 4.58 1.35 12.20
N GLN A 117 3.73 2.39 12.22
CA GLN A 117 2.45 2.37 12.94
C GLN A 117 1.43 1.40 12.32
N LEU A 118 1.45 1.25 11.00
CA LEU A 118 0.51 0.38 10.27
C LEU A 118 1.15 -0.92 9.78
N ARG A 119 2.42 -1.18 10.09
CA ARG A 119 3.17 -2.36 9.61
C ARG A 119 2.98 -2.57 8.11
N LEU A 120 3.34 -1.53 7.36
CA LEU A 120 3.20 -1.55 5.90
C LEU A 120 4.23 -2.48 5.26
N VAL A 121 5.35 -2.73 5.92
CA VAL A 121 6.36 -3.69 5.48
C VAL A 121 6.54 -4.72 6.58
N VAL A 122 6.39 -5.99 6.25
CA VAL A 122 6.75 -7.11 7.12
C VAL A 122 8.25 -7.33 6.97
N GLU A 123 9.00 -7.17 8.05
CA GLU A 123 10.44 -7.41 8.03
C GLU A 123 10.72 -8.91 8.27
N ASP A 124 11.78 -9.47 7.68
CA ASP A 124 12.08 -10.92 7.74
C ASP A 124 12.21 -11.46 9.19
N GLN A 125 12.46 -10.61 10.18
CA GLN A 125 12.50 -10.99 11.59
C GLN A 125 11.09 -11.27 12.18
N ASP A 126 10.06 -10.63 11.64
CA ASP A 126 8.66 -10.86 12.00
C ASP A 126 8.05 -12.07 11.28
N TYR A 127 8.74 -12.56 10.24
CA TYR A 127 8.33 -13.71 9.45
C TYR A 127 8.56 -15.02 10.21
N THR A 128 9.20 -15.05 11.39
CA THR A 128 9.31 -16.27 12.21
C THR A 128 7.91 -16.82 12.48
N PRO A 129 7.47 -17.82 11.70
CA PRO A 129 6.12 -18.28 11.84
C PRO A 129 6.19 -19.12 13.10
N ASN A 130 5.24 -18.92 14.02
CA ASN A 130 5.16 -19.69 15.26
C ASN A 130 4.65 -21.10 14.92
N VAL A 131 5.35 -21.77 14.01
CA VAL A 131 5.12 -23.13 13.53
C VAL A 131 6.18 -23.98 14.20
N ALA A 132 5.74 -25.14 14.66
CA ALA A 132 6.63 -26.11 15.24
C ALA A 132 7.76 -26.45 14.22
N ALA A 133 8.94 -26.80 14.72
CA ALA A 133 10.15 -27.00 13.89
C ALA A 133 10.00 -28.12 12.84
N ASP A 134 8.92 -28.90 12.93
CA ASP A 134 8.50 -30.01 12.10
C ASP A 134 7.33 -29.69 11.14
N ALA A 135 6.93 -28.42 11.03
CA ALA A 135 5.86 -28.00 10.14
C ALA A 135 6.20 -28.21 8.66
N ASN A 136 5.22 -28.70 7.90
CA ASN A 136 5.39 -28.95 6.47
C ASN A 136 5.33 -27.64 5.65
N GLN A 137 5.84 -27.66 4.41
CA GLN A 137 5.93 -26.47 3.55
C GLN A 137 4.57 -25.81 3.26
N GLU A 138 3.46 -26.57 3.32
CA GLU A 138 2.12 -26.02 3.18
C GLU A 138 1.61 -25.31 4.44
N GLU A 139 2.00 -25.76 5.63
CA GLU A 139 1.71 -25.09 6.90
C GLU A 139 2.50 -23.80 7.05
N VAL A 140 3.76 -23.80 6.61
CA VAL A 140 4.59 -22.58 6.52
C VAL A 140 3.93 -21.60 5.56
N ALA A 141 3.58 -22.01 4.32
CA ALA A 141 2.91 -21.16 3.34
C ALA A 141 1.55 -20.59 3.82
N ARG A 142 0.76 -21.39 4.56
CA ARG A 142 -0.48 -20.90 5.21
C ARG A 142 -0.21 -19.89 6.34
N ALA A 143 0.96 -19.96 6.99
CA ALA A 143 1.37 -18.99 7.98
C ALA A 143 1.86 -17.68 7.34
N GLU A 144 2.47 -17.73 6.15
CA GLU A 144 2.81 -16.54 5.35
C GLU A 144 1.57 -15.79 4.86
N ASP A 145 0.51 -16.52 4.50
CA ASP A 145 -0.77 -16.00 3.99
C ASP A 145 -1.69 -15.44 5.08
N ARG A 146 -1.12 -14.94 6.20
CA ARG A 146 -1.85 -14.37 7.35
C ARG A 146 -2.03 -12.86 7.30
N ASP A 147 -1.46 -12.19 6.32
CA ASP A 147 -1.55 -10.74 6.18
C ASP A 147 -1.70 -10.30 4.73
N ILE A 148 -2.31 -9.13 4.50
CA ILE A 148 -2.51 -8.56 3.17
C ILE A 148 -1.21 -8.19 2.44
N SER A 149 -0.07 -8.23 3.13
CA SER A 149 1.27 -8.00 2.58
C SER A 149 1.70 -9.03 1.53
N TYR A 150 1.05 -10.20 1.43
CA TYR A 150 1.32 -11.19 0.38
C TYR A 150 1.16 -10.61 -1.04
N THR A 151 0.28 -9.60 -1.20
CA THR A 151 -0.04 -9.00 -2.51
C THR A 151 1.15 -8.28 -3.17
N TYR A 152 2.14 -7.88 -2.38
CA TYR A 152 3.41 -7.29 -2.83
C TYR A 152 4.61 -7.97 -2.17
N SER A 153 4.49 -9.25 -1.79
CA SER A 153 5.59 -10.04 -1.23
C SER A 153 6.30 -9.33 -0.05
N GLY A 154 5.53 -8.81 0.89
CA GLY A 154 6.04 -8.17 2.11
C GLY A 154 5.52 -6.75 2.34
N TYR A 155 4.96 -6.09 1.32
CA TYR A 155 4.31 -4.78 1.48
C TYR A 155 2.77 -4.89 1.52
N ALA A 156 2.17 -4.36 2.60
CA ALA A 156 0.73 -4.23 2.75
C ALA A 156 0.26 -2.89 2.15
N PRO A 157 -0.68 -2.88 1.18
CA PRO A 157 -1.20 -1.65 0.60
C PRO A 157 -1.77 -0.71 1.66
N LEU A 158 -1.27 0.52 1.74
CA LEU A 158 -1.70 1.52 2.73
C LEU A 158 -3.23 1.69 2.72
N SER A 159 -3.84 1.78 1.54
CA SER A 159 -5.30 1.89 1.37
C SER A 159 -6.05 0.73 2.05
N CYS A 160 -5.57 -0.51 1.89
CA CYS A 160 -6.18 -1.68 2.51
C CYS A 160 -5.92 -1.74 4.02
N ARG A 161 -4.76 -1.28 4.49
CA ARG A 161 -4.47 -1.10 5.93
C ARG A 161 -5.42 -0.10 6.57
N LEU A 162 -5.75 1.01 5.90
CA LEU A 162 -6.76 1.96 6.38
C LEU A 162 -8.14 1.31 6.51
N VAL A 163 -8.53 0.45 5.56
CA VAL A 163 -9.77 -0.34 5.67
C VAL A 163 -9.69 -1.29 6.87
N GLN A 164 -8.54 -1.93 7.13
CA GLN A 164 -8.36 -2.75 8.33
C GLN A 164 -8.45 -1.94 9.63
N CYS A 165 -7.93 -0.72 9.68
CA CYS A 165 -8.06 0.18 10.85
C CYS A 165 -9.52 0.43 11.25
N VAL A 166 -10.45 0.36 10.29
CA VAL A 166 -11.89 0.56 10.55
C VAL A 166 -12.64 -0.76 10.73
N ALA A 167 -12.36 -1.75 9.88
CA ALA A 167 -13.16 -2.98 9.76
C ALA A 167 -12.56 -4.20 10.46
N GLN A 168 -11.25 -4.21 10.74
CA GLN A 168 -10.49 -5.35 11.29
C GLN A 168 -9.35 -4.87 12.21
N LYS A 169 -9.66 -4.11 13.28
CA LYS A 169 -8.65 -3.48 14.15
C LYS A 169 -7.64 -4.48 14.73
N THR A 170 -8.12 -5.67 15.09
CA THR A 170 -7.29 -6.76 15.60
C THR A 170 -6.26 -7.23 14.59
N GLY A 171 -6.55 -7.16 13.28
CA GLY A 171 -5.61 -7.56 12.23
C GLY A 171 -4.42 -6.61 12.07
N VAL A 172 -4.57 -5.33 12.45
CA VAL A 172 -3.48 -4.34 12.42
C VAL A 172 -2.67 -4.37 13.72
N LEU A 173 -3.34 -4.60 14.85
CA LEU A 173 -2.73 -4.56 16.19
C LEU A 173 -2.14 -5.90 16.64
N ALA A 174 -2.52 -7.03 16.02
CA ALA A 174 -1.98 -8.35 16.38
C ALA A 174 -0.47 -8.40 16.12
N PHE A 175 0.32 -8.61 17.17
CA PHE A 175 1.75 -8.89 17.08
C PHE A 175 1.96 -10.37 16.70
N PRO A 176 2.88 -10.72 15.80
CA PRO A 176 3.36 -12.10 15.68
C PRO A 176 3.94 -12.47 17.05
N GLY A 177 3.26 -13.34 17.80
CA GLY A 177 3.68 -13.73 19.15
C GLY A 177 2.61 -13.66 20.24
N THR A 178 1.43 -13.07 20.00
CA THR A 178 0.29 -13.34 20.88
C THR A 178 -0.14 -14.78 20.67
N LYS A 179 0.19 -15.64 21.64
CA LYS A 179 -0.22 -17.05 21.69
C LYS A 179 -1.73 -17.15 21.47
N THR A 180 -2.16 -17.49 20.26
CA THR A 180 -3.48 -18.05 20.03
C THR A 180 -3.43 -19.45 20.60
N THR A 181 -4.11 -19.69 21.73
CA THR A 181 -4.32 -21.03 22.27
C THR A 181 -4.80 -21.94 21.15
N GLU A 182 -4.07 -23.03 20.96
CA GLU A 182 -4.30 -24.06 19.95
C GLU A 182 -5.75 -24.58 20.02
N GLY A 183 -6.34 -24.81 18.85
CA GLY A 183 -7.41 -25.81 18.74
C GLY A 183 -8.78 -25.37 18.26
N ASP A 184 -8.97 -24.19 17.66
CA ASP A 184 -10.28 -23.91 17.06
C ASP A 184 -10.18 -23.00 15.82
N ASP A 185 -11.04 -23.31 14.85
CA ASP A 185 -11.14 -22.68 13.52
C ASP A 185 -11.84 -21.31 13.65
N ILE A 186 -11.31 -20.43 14.51
CA ILE A 186 -11.93 -19.19 15.00
C ILE A 186 -11.49 -18.03 14.13
N ARG A 187 -12.04 -17.93 12.93
CA ARG A 187 -12.12 -16.63 12.25
C ARG A 187 -12.87 -15.67 13.17
N ALA A 188 -12.19 -14.61 13.63
CA ALA A 188 -12.77 -13.63 14.52
C ALA A 188 -14.07 -13.07 13.92
N HIS A 189 -15.12 -12.95 14.72
CA HIS A 189 -16.34 -12.28 14.29
C HIS A 189 -16.06 -10.79 14.11
N ALA A 190 -16.60 -10.19 13.04
CA ALA A 190 -16.48 -8.77 12.81
C ALA A 190 -17.02 -7.97 13.99
N HIS A 191 -16.23 -7.01 14.49
CA HIS A 191 -16.74 -5.99 15.40
C HIS A 191 -17.59 -4.96 14.64
N PRO A 192 -18.49 -4.22 15.31
CA PRO A 192 -19.15 -3.04 14.74
C PRO A 192 -18.12 -2.00 14.27
N ILE A 193 -18.44 -1.26 13.21
CA ILE A 193 -17.62 -0.11 12.80
C ILE A 193 -17.90 1.03 13.77
N ILE A 194 -16.84 1.55 14.40
CA ILE A 194 -16.86 2.65 15.36
C ILE A 194 -15.92 3.78 14.92
N GLY A 195 -15.81 3.96 13.60
CA GLY A 195 -14.91 4.94 12.99
C GLY A 195 -13.43 4.66 13.26
N TRP A 196 -12.65 5.73 13.30
CA TRP A 196 -11.18 5.74 13.38
C TRP A 196 -10.60 5.55 14.79
N LYS A 197 -11.44 5.20 15.77
CA LYS A 197 -11.03 5.10 17.17
C LYS A 197 -9.79 4.19 17.37
N GLY A 198 -8.71 4.73 17.90
CA GLY A 198 -7.42 4.04 18.11
C GLY A 198 -6.41 4.19 16.97
N PHE A 199 -6.75 4.92 15.91
CA PHE A 199 -5.88 5.21 14.76
C PHE A 199 -5.89 6.69 14.37
N GLU A 200 -6.38 7.58 15.23
CA GLU A 200 -6.48 9.02 14.97
C GLU A 200 -5.12 9.66 14.67
N ASP A 201 -4.07 9.23 15.39
CA ASP A 201 -2.70 9.71 15.18
C ASP A 201 -2.18 9.37 13.79
N VAL A 202 -2.42 8.13 13.32
CA VAL A 202 -2.06 7.67 11.98
C VAL A 202 -2.75 8.53 10.93
N ILE A 203 -4.04 8.77 11.11
CA ILE A 203 -4.87 9.51 10.17
C ILE A 203 -4.45 10.98 10.10
N SER A 204 -3.98 11.57 11.22
CA SER A 204 -3.47 12.93 11.24
C SER A 204 -2.22 13.16 10.36
N LEU A 205 -1.47 12.09 10.06
CA LEU A 205 -0.30 12.10 9.18
C LEU A 205 -0.67 12.03 7.69
N ILE A 206 -1.88 11.59 7.36
CA ILE A 206 -2.31 11.44 5.97
C ILE A 206 -2.89 12.76 5.48
N GLN A 207 -2.54 13.14 4.25
CA GLN A 207 -3.08 14.33 3.64
C GLN A 207 -4.57 14.14 3.31
N GLY A 208 -5.39 15.08 3.77
CA GLY A 208 -6.82 15.11 3.48
C GLY A 208 -7.65 15.40 4.72
N GLU A 209 -8.95 15.62 4.52
CA GLU A 209 -9.91 15.71 5.60
C GLU A 209 -10.41 14.30 5.95
N THR A 210 -10.55 14.02 7.24
CA THR A 210 -11.15 12.76 7.71
C THR A 210 -12.54 13.04 8.23
N VAL A 211 -13.51 12.33 7.66
CA VAL A 211 -14.92 12.51 8.01
C VAL A 211 -15.47 11.17 8.50
N ASP A 212 -16.23 11.21 9.59
CA ASP A 212 -16.99 10.09 10.13
C ASP A 212 -18.43 10.56 10.37
N ILE A 213 -19.34 10.18 9.47
CA ILE A 213 -20.75 10.61 9.49
C ILE A 213 -21.62 9.42 9.84
N ILE A 214 -22.34 9.53 10.96
CA ILE A 214 -23.38 8.57 11.34
C ILE A 214 -24.71 9.09 10.79
N LEU A 215 -25.24 8.41 9.79
CA LEU A 215 -26.57 8.69 9.27
C LEU A 215 -27.60 8.14 10.26
N GLN A 216 -28.27 9.03 11.01
CA GLN A 216 -29.48 8.66 11.73
C GLN A 216 -30.59 8.47 10.70
N GLY A 217 -31.02 7.23 10.50
CA GLY A 217 -32.20 6.98 9.68
C GLY A 217 -33.42 7.67 10.30
N GLU A 218 -34.25 8.31 9.47
CA GLU A 218 -35.67 8.44 9.82
C GLU A 218 -36.15 7.06 10.25
N GLN A 219 -36.94 6.98 11.33
CA GLN A 219 -37.38 5.73 11.94
C GLN A 219 -38.15 4.85 10.96
N SER A 220 -37.44 4.11 10.11
CA SER A 220 -37.95 2.95 9.41
C SER A 220 -38.02 1.83 10.44
N SER A 221 -39.20 1.24 10.55
CA SER A 221 -39.70 0.26 11.52
C SER A 221 -38.97 -1.10 11.52
N PHE A 222 -37.68 -1.12 11.22
CA PHE A 222 -36.83 -2.30 11.04
C PHE A 222 -35.66 -2.36 12.04
N SER A 223 -35.79 -1.76 13.22
CA SER A 223 -34.83 -1.99 14.31
C SER A 223 -35.09 -3.35 14.97
N ALA A 224 -34.94 -4.43 14.21
CA ALA A 224 -34.55 -5.69 14.81
C ALA A 224 -33.10 -5.49 15.30
N PRO A 225 -32.77 -5.80 16.57
CA PRO A 225 -31.39 -5.80 17.01
C PRO A 225 -30.64 -6.80 16.11
N LEU A 226 -29.62 -6.31 15.40
CA LEU A 226 -28.74 -7.16 14.60
C LEU A 226 -28.30 -8.35 15.45
N THR A 227 -28.81 -9.52 15.08
CA THR A 227 -28.45 -10.75 15.77
C THR A 227 -26.99 -11.04 15.47
N LYS A 228 -26.27 -11.71 16.38
CA LYS A 228 -24.85 -12.10 16.20
C LYS A 228 -24.59 -12.98 14.93
N THR A 229 -25.63 -13.28 14.15
CA THR A 229 -25.60 -14.13 12.96
C THR A 229 -25.75 -13.38 11.64
N ASP A 230 -26.07 -12.08 11.66
CA ASP A 230 -26.30 -11.33 10.42
C ASP A 230 -24.99 -10.86 9.78
N THR A 231 -24.78 -11.26 8.51
CA THR A 231 -23.64 -10.80 7.73
C THR A 231 -23.86 -9.37 7.25
N MET A 232 -23.02 -8.43 7.71
CA MET A 232 -23.05 -7.06 7.22
C MET A 232 -22.24 -6.91 5.92
N THR A 233 -22.72 -6.09 5.00
CA THR A 233 -21.95 -5.71 3.80
C THR A 233 -21.35 -4.31 4.02
N THR A 234 -20.03 -4.19 3.87
CA THR A 234 -19.29 -2.93 3.92
C THR A 234 -18.89 -2.55 2.52
N VAL A 235 -19.34 -1.38 2.06
CA VAL A 235 -18.93 -0.84 0.76
C VAL A 235 -17.63 -0.06 0.95
N VAL A 236 -16.60 -0.43 0.20
CA VAL A 236 -15.32 0.29 0.12
C VAL A 236 -15.28 0.96 -1.24
N PHE A 237 -15.37 2.28 -1.27
CA PHE A 237 -15.37 3.06 -2.51
C PHE A 237 -14.01 3.74 -2.72
N PHE A 238 -13.28 3.34 -3.76
CA PHE A 238 -12.04 3.99 -4.18
C PHE A 238 -12.33 5.11 -5.18
N LEU A 239 -12.08 6.36 -4.77
CA LEU A 239 -12.16 7.53 -5.63
C LEU A 239 -10.80 7.79 -6.28
N GLY A 240 -10.72 7.77 -7.61
CA GLY A 240 -9.47 7.92 -8.36
C GLY A 240 -8.90 6.60 -8.89
N GLY A 241 -9.49 5.47 -8.49
CA GLY A 241 -9.17 4.15 -9.02
C GLY A 241 -8.66 3.16 -7.96
N CYS A 242 -8.68 1.88 -8.31
CA CYS A 242 -8.20 0.78 -7.47
C CYS A 242 -7.39 -0.22 -8.31
N THR A 243 -6.39 -0.83 -7.71
CA THR A 243 -5.50 -1.82 -8.32
C THR A 243 -6.01 -3.25 -8.08
N TYR A 244 -5.57 -4.19 -8.92
CA TYR A 244 -5.89 -5.61 -8.71
C TYR A 244 -5.32 -6.19 -7.41
N THR A 245 -4.19 -5.66 -6.94
CA THR A 245 -3.56 -6.07 -5.67
C THR A 245 -4.40 -5.60 -4.47
N GLU A 246 -4.92 -4.38 -4.48
CA GLU A 246 -5.86 -3.90 -3.46
C GLU A 246 -7.16 -4.71 -3.45
N ILE A 247 -7.69 -5.05 -4.64
CA ILE A 247 -8.85 -5.93 -4.77
C ILE A 247 -8.57 -7.32 -4.17
N ALA A 248 -7.38 -7.88 -4.44
CA ALA A 248 -6.97 -9.17 -3.88
C ALA A 248 -6.83 -9.12 -2.35
N ALA A 249 -6.24 -8.04 -1.82
CA ALA A 249 -6.13 -7.81 -0.38
C ALA A 249 -7.50 -7.73 0.30
N LEU A 250 -8.45 -6.95 -0.24
CA LEU A 250 -9.81 -6.84 0.32
C LEU A 250 -10.61 -8.14 0.22
N ARG A 251 -10.43 -8.90 -0.87
CA ARG A 251 -11.02 -10.25 -0.99
C ARG A 251 -10.45 -11.21 0.04
N TRP A 252 -9.14 -11.16 0.27
CA TRP A 252 -8.49 -11.93 1.33
C TRP A 252 -9.04 -11.52 2.70
N MET A 253 -9.13 -10.22 3.00
CA MET A 253 -9.70 -9.71 4.25
C MET A 253 -11.13 -10.21 4.47
N SER A 254 -11.98 -10.21 3.43
CA SER A 254 -13.35 -10.73 3.51
C SER A 254 -13.41 -12.21 3.88
N ARG A 255 -12.39 -13.01 3.55
CA ARG A 255 -12.34 -14.44 3.89
C ARG A 255 -11.95 -14.67 5.34
N GLN A 256 -11.13 -13.78 5.92
CA GLN A 256 -10.58 -13.94 7.26
C GLN A 256 -11.55 -13.55 8.40
N THR A 257 -12.64 -12.84 8.12
CA THR A 257 -13.59 -12.38 9.14
C THR A 257 -14.99 -12.93 8.91
N ARG A 258 -15.61 -13.47 9.96
CA ARG A 258 -17.02 -13.89 9.92
C ARG A 258 -17.94 -12.68 10.17
N GLY A 259 -19.11 -12.66 9.53
CA GLY A 259 -20.12 -11.61 9.76
C GLY A 259 -19.89 -10.30 8.98
N ARG A 260 -18.87 -10.20 8.12
CA ARG A 260 -18.67 -9.03 7.24
C ARG A 260 -18.22 -9.43 5.84
N LYS A 261 -18.87 -8.85 4.82
CA LYS A 261 -18.48 -8.94 3.40
C LYS A 261 -18.06 -7.57 2.90
N PHE A 262 -17.03 -7.51 2.06
CA PHE A 262 -16.63 -6.27 1.39
C PHE A 262 -17.21 -6.20 -0.03
N LEU A 263 -17.90 -5.11 -0.35
CA LEU A 263 -18.27 -4.73 -1.70
C LEU A 263 -17.32 -3.62 -2.16
N ILE A 264 -16.54 -3.89 -3.20
CA ILE A 264 -15.55 -2.95 -3.71
C ILE A 264 -16.18 -2.15 -4.85
N ALA A 265 -16.21 -0.83 -4.69
CA ALA A 265 -16.61 0.11 -5.73
C ALA A 265 -15.40 1.00 -6.07
N THR A 266 -15.27 1.37 -7.33
CA THR A 266 -14.15 2.22 -7.79
C THR A 266 -14.56 3.02 -9.01
N THR A 267 -13.97 4.20 -9.19
CA THR A 267 -14.12 4.99 -10.42
C THR A 267 -13.43 4.36 -11.63
N GLY A 268 -12.46 3.47 -11.41
CA GLY A 268 -11.75 2.75 -12.47
C GLY A 268 -10.73 1.75 -11.93
N ILE A 269 -10.29 0.82 -12.78
CA ILE A 269 -9.16 -0.06 -12.47
C ILE A 269 -7.89 0.60 -12.99
N ILE A 270 -6.92 0.82 -12.10
CA ILE A 270 -5.67 1.53 -12.42
C ILE A 270 -4.44 0.70 -12.07
N ASN A 271 -3.30 1.08 -12.64
CA ASN A 271 -1.97 0.62 -12.25
C ASN A 271 -0.96 1.77 -12.36
N GLY A 272 0.29 1.53 -11.95
CA GLY A 272 1.31 2.58 -11.98
C GLY A 272 1.59 3.16 -13.37
N ASN A 273 1.47 2.35 -14.44
CA ASN A 273 1.70 2.85 -15.81
C ASN A 273 0.53 3.70 -16.29
N THR A 274 -0.71 3.28 -16.04
CA THR A 274 -1.89 4.09 -16.41
C THR A 274 -1.93 5.40 -15.64
N LEU A 275 -1.49 5.40 -14.38
CA LEU A 275 -1.38 6.61 -13.57
C LEU A 275 -0.38 7.61 -14.16
N VAL A 276 0.86 7.18 -14.42
CA VAL A 276 1.90 8.08 -14.98
C VAL A 276 1.50 8.57 -16.37
N ASN A 277 0.91 7.71 -17.20
CA ASN A 277 0.45 8.10 -18.53
C ASN A 277 -0.72 9.10 -18.50
N ALA A 278 -1.51 9.16 -17.42
CA ALA A 278 -2.58 10.14 -17.29
C ALA A 278 -2.06 11.58 -17.09
N PHE A 279 -0.77 11.76 -16.79
CA PHE A 279 -0.13 13.06 -16.64
C PHE A 279 0.68 13.50 -17.87
N LYS A 280 0.76 12.65 -18.91
CA LYS A 280 1.36 12.98 -20.20
C LYS A 280 0.43 13.89 -20.99
#